data_AF-A0A1H0VII6-F1
#
_entry.id   AF-A0A1H0VII6-F1
#
_cell.length_a   1.000
_cell.length_b   1.000
_cell.length_c   1.000
_cell.angle_alpha   90.00
_cell.angle_beta   90.00
_cell.angle_gamma   90.00
#
_symmetry.space_group_name_H-M   'P 1'
#
loop_
_entity.id
_entity.type
_entity.pdbx_description
1 polymer ?
#
loop_
_entity_poly.entity_id
_entity_poly.type
_entity_poly.pdbx_seq_one_letter_code
_entity_poly.pdbx_strand_id
1 'polypeptide(L)' 'MSNAKLQVLTPRNSQLIIIDHQPQMAFGVQSMDRQTMKNNVVGLAKAARIFDVPTTITTVESESFSGYTYPELLDVFP' A
#
# COMPACT_ATOMS: atom_id res chain seq x y z
N MET A 1 17.70 27.96 4.53
CA MET A 1 16.53 27.14 4.12
C MET A 1 16.75 25.71 4.61
N SER A 2 15.74 25.04 5.16
CA SER A 2 15.86 23.62 5.55
C SER A 2 16.03 22.74 4.32
N ASN A 3 16.92 21.75 4.35
CA ASN A 3 17.04 20.75 3.29
C ASN A 3 15.74 19.95 3.19
N ALA A 4 15.04 20.02 2.06
CA ALA A 4 13.77 19.32 1.84
C ALA A 4 13.88 17.80 2.08
N LYS A 5 15.05 17.20 1.82
CA LYS A 5 15.30 15.76 2.02
C LYS A 5 15.39 15.34 3.51
N LEU A 6 15.53 16.31 4.42
CA LEU A 6 15.62 16.06 5.86
C LEU A 6 14.31 16.41 6.60
N GLN A 7 13.28 16.84 5.87
CA GLN A 7 11.98 17.11 6.48
C GLN A 7 11.31 15.80 6.87
N VAL A 8 10.67 15.80 8.05
CA VAL A 8 9.80 14.70 8.46
C VAL A 8 8.59 14.61 7.54
N LEU A 9 8.04 13.40 7.40
CA LEU A 9 6.83 13.18 6.62
C LEU A 9 5.63 13.84 7.31
N THR A 10 4.83 14.50 6.49
CA THR A 10 3.54 15.11 6.83
C THR A 10 2.55 14.72 5.74
N PRO A 11 1.24 14.87 5.97
CA PRO A 11 0.27 14.55 4.93
C PRO A 11 0.39 15.43 3.67
N ARG A 12 0.99 16.62 3.80
CA ARG A 12 1.11 17.60 2.71
C ARG A 12 2.38 17.49 1.88
N ASN A 13 3.37 16.71 2.34
CA ASN A 13 4.65 16.52 1.64
C ASN A 13 4.94 15.03 1.34
N SER A 14 3.92 14.17 1.41
CA SER A 14 4.05 12.74 1.16
C SER A 14 2.93 12.19 0.30
N GLN A 15 3.20 11.05 -0.32
CA GLN A 15 2.25 10.24 -1.09
C GLN A 15 2.51 8.78 -0.73
N LEU A 16 1.45 7.98 -0.61
CA LEU A 16 1.54 6.54 -0.46
C LEU A 16 1.36 5.87 -1.84
N ILE A 17 2.26 4.95 -2.19
CA ILE A 17 2.13 4.13 -3.39
C ILE A 17 2.19 2.67 -2.95
N ILE A 18 1.11 1.93 -3.18
CA ILE A 18 1.00 0.50 -2.86
C ILE A 18 1.18 -0.27 -4.16
N ILE A 19 2.29 -0.99 -4.25
CA ILE A 19 2.72 -1.67 -5.47
C ILE A 19 2.42 -3.16 -5.33
N ASP A 20 1.56 -3.67 -6.21
CA ASP A 20 1.37 -5.07 -6.56
C ASP A 20 1.13 -6.00 -5.36
N HIS A 21 0.38 -5.50 -4.36
CA HIS A 21 -0.08 -6.31 -3.23
C HIS A 21 -1.23 -7.22 -3.67
N GLN A 22 -0.87 -8.29 -4.39
CA GLN A 22 -1.78 -9.29 -4.94
C GLN A 22 -1.45 -10.68 -4.36
N PRO A 23 -2.44 -11.60 -4.27
CA PRO A 23 -2.25 -12.92 -3.69
C PRO A 23 -1.07 -13.69 -4.30
N GLN A 24 -0.88 -13.61 -5.63
CA GLN A 24 0.19 -14.36 -6.27
C GLN A 24 1.58 -13.81 -5.95
N MET A 25 1.72 -12.49 -5.88
CA MET A 25 2.99 -11.82 -5.53
C MET A 25 3.41 -12.16 -4.10
N ALA A 26 2.44 -12.34 -3.20
CA ALA A 26 2.67 -12.70 -1.81
C ALA A 26 3.28 -14.10 -1.62
N PHE A 27 3.14 -15.04 -2.56
CA PHE A 27 3.76 -16.37 -2.43
C PHE A 27 5.29 -16.32 -2.47
N GLY A 28 5.87 -15.39 -3.23
CA GLY A 28 7.31 -15.20 -3.31
C GLY A 28 7.91 -14.51 -2.07
N VAL A 29 7.08 -13.90 -1.22
CA VAL A 29 7.52 -13.16 -0.04
C VAL A 29 7.69 -14.13 1.14
N GLN A 30 8.93 -14.31 1.58
CA GLN A 30 9.30 -15.22 2.68
C GLN A 30 9.87 -14.48 3.89
N SER A 31 9.96 -13.15 3.86
CA SER A 31 10.50 -12.33 4.95
C SER A 31 9.50 -12.10 6.09
N MET A 32 8.21 -12.36 5.88
CA MET A 32 7.16 -12.24 6.88
C MET A 32 5.96 -13.14 6.57
N ASP A 33 5.12 -13.39 7.58
CA ASP A 33 3.82 -14.04 7.39
C ASP A 33 2.91 -13.20 6.49
N ARG A 34 2.29 -13.85 5.50
CA ARG A 34 1.35 -13.27 4.54
C ARG A 34 0.19 -12.56 5.22
N GLN A 35 -0.37 -13.12 6.30
CA GLN A 35 -1.48 -12.47 7.00
C GLN A 35 -1.02 -11.17 7.69
N THR A 36 0.18 -11.19 8.29
CA THR A 36 0.78 -9.99 8.89
C THR A 36 1.08 -8.93 7.84
N MET A 37 1.64 -9.31 6.69
CA MET A 37 1.88 -8.40 5.56
C MET A 37 0.58 -7.72 5.09
N LYS A 38 -0.49 -8.50 4.87
CA LYS A 38 -1.80 -7.98 4.47
C LYS A 38 -2.36 -7.02 5.52
N ASN A 39 -2.32 -7.39 6.80
CA ASN A 39 -2.81 -6.55 7.88
C ASN A 39 -2.03 -5.23 7.97
N ASN A 40 -0.71 -5.27 7.79
CA ASN A 40 0.13 -4.08 7.80
C ASN A 40 -0.19 -3.14 6.64
N VAL A 41 -0.36 -3.64 5.42
CA VAL A 41 -0.70 -2.77 4.27
C VAL A 41 -2.10 -2.16 4.43
N VAL A 42 -3.09 -2.93 4.91
CA VAL A 42 -4.45 -2.42 5.14
C VAL A 42 -4.45 -1.38 6.26
N GLY A 43 -3.67 -1.61 7.33
CA GLY A 43 -3.49 -0.63 8.40
C GLY A 43 -2.83 0.67 7.91
N LEU A 44 -1.79 0.55 7.09
CA LEU A 44 -1.13 1.70 6.48
C LEU A 44 -2.07 2.48 5.55
N ALA A 45 -2.85 1.79 4.72
CA ALA A 45 -3.86 2.40 3.85
C ALA A 45 -4.93 3.15 4.67
N LYS A 46 -5.42 2.55 5.76
CA LYS A 46 -6.39 3.21 6.65
C LYS A 46 -5.81 4.47 7.29
N ALA A 47 -4.55 4.42 7.71
CA ALA A 47 -3.86 5.60 8.22
C ALA A 47 -3.74 6.69 7.13
N ALA A 48 -3.33 6.33 5.91
CA ALA A 48 -3.25 7.25 4.79
C ALA A 48 -4.61 7.92 4.48
N ARG A 49 -5.70 7.15 4.51
CA ARG A 49 -7.07 7.68 4.38
C ARG A 49 -7.41 8.70 5.48
N ILE A 50 -7.13 8.37 6.74
CA ILE A 50 -7.43 9.25 7.90
C ILE A 50 -6.67 10.58 7.82
N PHE A 51 -5.44 10.56 7.33
CA PHE A 51 -4.60 11.74 7.21
C PHE A 51 -4.75 12.48 5.88
N ASP A 52 -5.64 12.04 4.98
CA ASP A 52 -5.80 12.58 3.62
C ASP A 52 -4.50 12.55 2.79
N VAL A 53 -3.68 11.51 2.99
CA VAL A 53 -2.47 11.30 2.19
C VAL A 53 -2.87 10.80 0.80
N PRO A 54 -2.43 11.46 -0.30
CA PRO A 54 -2.66 10.96 -1.65
C PRO A 54 -2.16 9.53 -1.78
N THR A 55 -3.02 8.62 -2.26
CA THR A 55 -2.68 7.19 -2.35
C THR A 55 -2.92 6.68 -3.75
N THR A 56 -1.92 5.99 -4.30
CA THR A 56 -2.00 5.28 -5.58
C THR A 56 -1.84 3.78 -5.33
N ILE A 57 -2.70 2.96 -5.91
CA ILE A 57 -2.58 1.50 -5.89
C ILE A 57 -2.29 1.03 -7.31
N THR A 58 -1.27 0.20 -7.46
CA THR A 58 -0.94 -0.47 -8.73
C THR A 58 -1.10 -1.96 -8.61
N THR A 59 -1.34 -2.60 -9.74
CA THR A 59 -1.40 -4.04 -9.87
C THR A 59 -0.76 -4.48 -11.17
N VAL A 60 -0.21 -5.69 -11.19
CA VAL A 60 0.38 -6.32 -12.38
C VAL A 60 -0.42 -7.56 -12.75
N GLU A 61 -0.76 -7.76 -14.02
CA GLU A 61 -1.43 -8.98 -14.53
C GLU A 61 -2.69 -9.43 -13.73
N SER A 62 -3.55 -8.48 -13.33
CA SER A 62 -4.70 -8.72 -12.44
C SER A 62 -5.74 -9.70 -12.98
N GLU A 63 -5.98 -9.68 -14.28
CA GLU A 63 -6.96 -10.55 -14.96
C GLU A 63 -6.41 -11.95 -15.26
N SER A 64 -5.17 -12.25 -14.85
CA SER A 64 -4.44 -13.46 -15.18
C SER A 64 -3.70 -13.99 -13.94
N PHE A 65 -2.38 -14.19 -14.04
CA PHE A 65 -1.56 -14.87 -13.06
C PHE A 65 -1.62 -14.26 -11.66
N SER A 66 -1.64 -12.92 -11.56
CA SER A 66 -1.48 -12.28 -10.26
C SER A 66 -2.75 -12.26 -9.41
N GLY A 67 -3.91 -12.31 -10.07
CA GLY A 67 -5.22 -12.09 -9.45
C GLY A 67 -5.44 -10.65 -9.01
N TYR A 68 -6.67 -10.29 -8.64
CA TYR A 68 -6.96 -8.95 -8.11
C TYR A 68 -6.26 -8.70 -6.76
N THR A 69 -6.00 -7.43 -6.44
CA THR A 69 -5.50 -7.04 -5.12
C THR A 69 -6.52 -7.37 -4.03
N TYR A 70 -6.11 -7.29 -2.76
CA TYR A 70 -6.94 -7.63 -1.62
C TYR A 70 -8.20 -6.74 -1.54
N PRO A 71 -9.42 -7.31 -1.48
CA PRO A 71 -10.65 -6.54 -1.32
C PRO A 71 -10.59 -5.61 -0.10
N GLU A 72 -10.00 -6.09 1.00
CA GLU A 72 -9.88 -5.30 2.24
C GLU A 72 -8.99 -4.07 2.08
N LEU A 73 -8.11 -4.03 1.07
CA LEU A 73 -7.33 -2.86 0.72
C LEU A 73 -8.14 -1.89 -0.14
N LEU A 74 -8.91 -2.40 -1.12
CA LEU A 74 -9.76 -1.58 -1.97
C LEU A 74 -10.87 -0.90 -1.17
N ASP A 75 -11.48 -1.59 -0.21
CA ASP A 75 -12.54 -1.07 0.67
C ASP A 75 -12.09 0.16 1.50
N VAL A 76 -10.78 0.40 1.60
CA VAL A 76 -10.23 1.57 2.30
C VAL A 76 -10.40 2.85 1.51
N PHE A 77 -10.58 2.81 0.19
CA PHE A 77 -10.71 4.01 -0.64
C PHE A 77 -12.06 3.99 -1.38
N PRO A 78 -12.65 5.17 -1.66
CA PRO A 78 -13.89 5.26 -2.42
C PRO A 78 -13.72 4.84 -3.89
#